data_AF-A0A6G7WHB0-F1
#
_entry.id   AF-A0A6G7WHB0-F1
#
_cell.length_a   1.000
_cell.length_b   1.000
_cell.length_c   1.000
_cell.angle_alpha   90.00
_cell.angle_beta   90.00
_cell.angle_gamma   90.00
#
_symmetry.space_group_name_H-M   'P 1'
#
loop_
_entity.id
_entity.type
_entity.pdbx_description
1 polymer ?
#
loop_
_entity_poly.entity_id
_entity_poly.type
_entity_poly.pdbx_seq_one_letter_code
_entity_poly.pdbx_strand_id
1 'polypeptide(L)'
;MDERIIRIKEMQKMTANWDGSAAQAQEVISHLKPLVVYLSTMEAVPYSPEEALLLQAIITKQQEMIAVLKVAKAEVATEMRAMNKKEALVKNYLYPRKQPTFVNHHL
;
A
#
# COMPACT_ATOMS: atom_id res chain seq x y z
N MET A 1 28.46 21.69 1.29
CA MET A 1 27.77 20.49 1.84
C MET A 1 27.43 19.61 0.67
N ASP A 2 27.63 18.31 0.81
CA ASP A 2 27.35 17.33 -0.26
C ASP A 2 25.85 17.32 -0.58
N GLU A 3 25.48 17.34 -1.85
CA GLU A 3 24.07 17.40 -2.25
C GLU A 3 23.34 16.10 -1.86
N ARG A 4 24.07 14.98 -1.86
CA ARG A 4 23.57 13.66 -1.48
C ARG A 4 23.03 13.60 -0.06
N ILE A 5 23.79 14.12 0.91
CA ILE A 5 23.38 14.09 2.32
C ILE A 5 22.17 15.01 2.59
N ILE A 6 22.04 16.10 1.86
CA ILE A 6 20.87 16.99 1.95
C ILE A 6 19.60 16.23 1.55
N ARG A 7 19.66 15.48 0.44
CA ARG A 7 18.53 14.67 -0.04
C ARG A 7 18.19 13.52 0.90
N ILE A 8 19.20 12.85 1.46
CA ILE A 8 18.97 11.79 2.46
C ILE A 8 18.31 12.39 3.73
N LYS A 9 18.71 13.58 4.17
CA LYS A 9 18.06 14.28 5.30
C LYS A 9 16.62 14.71 4.99
N GLU A 10 16.35 15.12 3.76
CA GLU A 10 14.99 15.41 3.28
C GLU A 10 14.10 14.16 3.36
N MET A 11 14.60 13.02 2.86
CA MET A 11 13.91 11.74 2.97
C MET A 11 13.66 11.33 4.42
N GLN A 12 14.66 11.49 5.29
CA GLN A 12 14.54 11.15 6.71
C GLN A 12 13.44 11.97 7.39
N LYS A 13 13.37 13.29 7.15
CA LYS A 13 12.30 14.15 7.68
C LYS A 13 10.92 13.71 7.19
N MET A 14 10.78 13.39 5.90
CA MET A 14 9.52 12.90 5.35
C MET A 14 9.08 11.59 6.01
N THR A 15 10.01 10.65 6.23
CA THR A 15 9.70 9.39 6.91
C THR A 15 9.44 9.54 8.41
N ALA A 16 10.03 10.56 9.06
CA ALA A 16 9.85 10.82 10.48
C ALA A 16 8.50 11.47 10.80
N ASN A 17 7.94 12.24 9.86
CA ASN A 17 6.64 12.91 10.00
C ASN A 17 5.43 12.00 9.70
N TRP A 18 5.67 10.71 9.48
CA TRP A 18 4.61 9.75 9.24
C TRP A 18 3.87 9.39 10.55
N ASP A 19 2.54 9.43 10.49
CA ASP A 19 1.58 9.25 11.57
C ASP A 19 1.22 7.78 11.85
N GLY A 20 1.76 6.84 11.07
CA GLY A 20 1.45 5.40 11.18
C GLY A 20 0.28 4.94 10.31
N SER A 21 -0.42 5.84 9.61
CA SER A 21 -1.59 5.51 8.79
C SER A 21 -1.21 5.02 7.39
N ALA A 22 -2.09 4.20 6.81
CA ALA A 22 -1.94 3.72 5.44
C ALA A 22 -2.10 4.84 4.40
N ALA A 23 -2.98 5.81 4.66
CA ALA A 23 -3.23 6.93 3.75
C ALA A 23 -1.99 7.83 3.61
N GLN A 24 -1.40 8.22 4.74
CA GLN A 24 -0.19 9.04 4.72
C GLN A 24 1.04 8.23 4.27
N ALA A 25 1.11 6.93 4.57
CA ALA A 25 2.20 6.07 4.07
C ALA A 25 2.27 6.08 2.53
N GLN A 26 1.12 6.05 1.85
CA GLN A 26 1.08 6.11 0.38
C GLN A 26 1.59 7.46 -0.15
N GLU A 27 1.19 8.57 0.48
CA GLU A 27 1.64 9.92 0.14
C GLU A 27 3.17 10.04 0.32
N VAL A 28 3.68 9.67 1.50
CA VAL A 28 5.12 9.71 1.82
C VAL A 28 5.92 8.87 0.83
N ILE A 29 5.49 7.64 0.51
CA ILE A 29 6.16 6.80 -0.49
C ILE A 29 6.17 7.45 -1.88
N SER A 30 5.08 8.13 -2.27
CA SER A 30 5.01 8.80 -3.57
C SER A 30 6.03 9.94 -3.69
N HIS A 31 6.27 10.68 -2.60
CA HIS A 31 7.28 11.75 -2.53
C HIS A 31 8.71 11.22 -2.42
N LEU A 32 8.92 10.05 -1.81
CA LEU A 32 10.25 9.43 -1.70
C LEU A 32 10.74 8.83 -3.03
N LYS A 33 9.84 8.32 -3.87
CA LYS A 33 10.19 7.73 -5.17
C LYS A 33 11.11 8.61 -6.04
N PRO A 34 10.79 9.89 -6.32
CA PRO A 34 11.65 10.74 -7.13
C PRO A 34 13.01 10.97 -6.48
N LEU A 35 13.09 11.07 -5.14
CA LEU A 35 14.35 11.23 -4.42
C LEU A 35 15.24 9.98 -4.52
N VAL A 36 14.65 8.78 -4.45
CA VAL A 36 15.38 7.51 -4.65
C VAL A 36 15.90 7.41 -6.08
N VAL A 37 15.07 7.77 -7.07
CA VAL A 37 15.48 7.79 -8.48
C VAL A 37 16.64 8.76 -8.68
N TYR A 38 16.54 9.97 -8.11
CA TYR A 38 17.63 10.95 -8.14
C TYR A 38 18.92 10.40 -7.55
N LEU A 39 18.87 9.83 -6.34
CA LEU A 39 20.04 9.22 -5.69
C LEU A 39 20.65 8.08 -6.53
N SER A 40 19.83 7.33 -7.28
CA SER A 40 20.33 6.27 -8.17
C SER A 40 21.08 6.77 -9.41
N THR A 41 20.90 8.04 -9.78
CA THR A 41 21.62 8.68 -10.90
C THR A 41 22.95 9.29 -10.49
N MET A 42 23.20 9.43 -9.18
CA MET A 42 24.46 9.96 -8.67
C MET A 42 25.57 8.91 -8.80
N GLU A 43 26.83 9.37 -8.84
CA GLU A 43 27.98 8.46 -8.84
C GLU A 43 27.95 7.53 -7.62
N ALA A 44 28.27 6.25 -7.85
CA ALA A 44 28.33 5.22 -6.85
C ALA A 44 29.57 5.39 -5.95
N VAL A 45 29.54 6.42 -5.12
CA VAL A 45 30.57 6.69 -4.10
C VAL A 45 30.12 6.03 -2.80
N PRO A 46 31.03 5.41 -2.02
CA PRO A 46 30.71 4.88 -0.71
C PRO A 46 29.98 5.89 0.17
N TYR A 47 28.99 5.42 0.93
CA TYR A 47 28.29 6.25 1.90
C TYR A 47 29.20 6.54 3.08
N SER A 48 29.16 7.79 3.56
CA SER A 48 29.75 8.15 4.84
C SER A 48 28.99 7.46 5.99
N PRO A 49 29.60 7.34 7.19
CA PRO A 49 28.94 6.76 8.35
C PRO A 49 27.62 7.46 8.72
N GLU A 50 27.55 8.79 8.57
CA GLU A 50 26.34 9.57 8.84
C GLU A 50 25.23 9.22 7.83
N GLU A 51 25.55 9.14 6.54
CA GLU A 51 24.59 8.76 5.51
C GLU A 51 24.09 7.33 5.70
N ALA A 52 24.96 6.40 6.07
CA ALA A 52 24.59 5.02 6.35
C ALA A 52 23.56 4.92 7.50
N LEU A 53 23.76 5.66 8.59
CA LEU A 53 22.82 5.71 9.72
C LEU A 53 21.46 6.28 9.30
N LEU A 54 21.46 7.36 8.52
CA LEU A 54 20.23 7.97 8.02
C LEU A 54 19.47 7.01 7.08
N LEU A 55 20.19 6.35 6.17
CA LEU A 55 19.61 5.36 5.26
C LEU A 55 19.02 4.18 6.04
N GLN A 56 19.70 3.69 7.08
CA GLN A 56 19.18 2.61 7.90
C GLN A 56 17.87 3.00 8.61
N ALA A 57 17.78 4.22 9.13
CA ALA A 57 16.55 4.74 9.74
C ALA A 57 15.41 4.86 8.71
N ILE A 58 15.71 5.39 7.52
CA ILE A 58 14.76 5.51 6.40
C ILE A 58 14.25 4.13 5.97
N ILE A 59 15.14 3.15 5.77
CA ILE A 59 14.78 1.80 5.33
C ILE A 59 13.88 1.13 6.36
N THR A 60 14.20 1.25 7.65
CA THR A 60 13.37 0.71 8.73
C THR A 60 11.96 1.29 8.68
N LYS A 61 11.84 2.61 8.50
CA LYS A 61 10.55 3.28 8.38
C LYS A 61 9.77 2.88 7.13
N GLN A 62 10.44 2.71 6.00
CA GLN A 62 9.81 2.22 4.77
C GLN A 62 9.27 0.79 4.95
N GLN A 63 9.98 -0.08 5.67
CA GLN A 63 9.50 -1.43 5.97
C GLN A 63 8.24 -1.41 6.84
N GLU A 64 8.19 -0.54 7.86
CA GLU A 64 7.00 -0.32 8.68
C GLU A 64 5.81 0.16 7.83
N MET A 65 6.01 1.15 6.96
CA MET A 65 4.98 1.65 6.04
C MET A 65 4.45 0.54 5.12
N ILE A 66 5.33 -0.28 4.57
CA ILE A 66 4.95 -1.42 3.71
C ILE A 66 4.13 -2.43 4.51
N ALA A 67 4.48 -2.70 5.77
CA ALA A 67 3.71 -3.61 6.63
C ALA A 67 2.29 -3.09 6.86
N VAL A 68 2.14 -1.80 7.19
CA VAL A 68 0.83 -1.15 7.36
C VAL A 68 0.00 -1.22 6.06
N LEU A 69 0.61 -0.91 4.92
CA LEU A 69 -0.08 -0.99 3.62
C LEU A 69 -0.52 -2.41 3.26
N LYS A 70 0.28 -3.44 3.62
CA LYS A 70 -0.10 -4.85 3.42
C LYS A 70 -1.31 -5.23 4.24
N VAL A 71 -1.39 -4.77 5.49
CA VAL A 71 -2.54 -5.01 6.37
C VAL A 71 -3.78 -4.33 5.81
N ALA A 72 -3.70 -3.04 5.48
CA ALA A 72 -4.82 -2.29 4.89
C ALA A 72 -5.33 -2.95 3.59
N LYS A 73 -4.43 -3.46 2.74
CA LYS A 73 -4.81 -4.21 1.53
C LYS A 73 -5.58 -5.50 1.85
N ALA A 74 -5.16 -6.23 2.89
CA ALA A 74 -5.84 -7.46 3.30
C ALA A 74 -7.22 -7.20 3.90
N GLU A 75 -7.37 -6.10 4.64
CA GLU A 75 -8.66 -5.64 5.18
C GLU A 75 -9.63 -5.30 4.05
N VAL A 76 -9.21 -4.46 3.09
CA VAL A 76 -10.02 -4.10 1.92
C VAL A 76 -10.41 -5.34 1.10
N ALA A 77 -9.50 -6.30 0.90
CA ALA A 77 -9.81 -7.55 0.23
C ALA A 77 -10.86 -8.40 0.99
N THR A 78 -10.83 -8.36 2.32
CA THR A 78 -11.79 -9.07 3.17
C THR A 78 -13.16 -8.40 3.14
N GLU A 79 -13.21 -7.07 3.20
CA GLU A 79 -14.43 -6.29 3.07
C GLU A 79 -15.10 -6.50 1.70
N MET A 80 -14.33 -6.48 0.60
CA MET A 80 -14.86 -6.78 -0.73
C MET A 80 -15.47 -8.19 -0.82
N ARG A 81 -14.83 -9.19 -0.21
CA ARG A 81 -15.38 -10.55 -0.14
C ARG A 81 -16.68 -10.59 0.67
N ALA A 82 -16.75 -9.85 1.78
CA ALA A 82 -17.96 -9.76 2.60
C ALA A 82 -19.11 -9.08 1.85
N MET A 83 -18.82 -8.00 1.11
CA MET A 83 -19.79 -7.30 0.27
C MET A 83 -20.35 -8.20 -0.83
N ASN A 84 -19.48 -8.93 -1.55
CA ASN A 84 -19.90 -9.87 -2.60
C ASN A 84 -20.78 -11.00 -2.03
N LYS A 85 -20.46 -11.52 -0.83
CA LYS A 85 -21.31 -12.51 -0.14
C LYS A 85 -22.67 -11.93 0.23
N LYS A 86 -22.71 -10.68 0.72
CA LYS A 86 -23.96 -9.98 1.05
C LYS A 86 -24.83 -9.78 -0.19
N GLU A 87 -24.25 -9.36 -1.31
CA GLU A 87 -24.98 -9.23 -2.58
C GLU A 87 -25.53 -10.57 -3.08
N ALA A 88 -24.75 -11.65 -2.98
CA ALA A 88 -25.21 -12.98 -3.36
C ALA A 88 -26.37 -13.46 -2.48
N LEU A 89 -26.31 -13.24 -1.16
CA LEU A 89 -27.40 -13.56 -0.24
C LEU A 89 -28.66 -12.75 -0.54
N VAL A 90 -28.53 -11.44 -0.78
CA VAL A 90 -29.66 -10.56 -1.12
C VAL A 90 -30.30 -10.98 -2.44
N LYS A 91 -29.50 -11.33 -3.47
CA LYS A 91 -30.01 -11.87 -4.73
C LYS A 91 -30.76 -13.18 -4.52
N ASN A 92 -30.24 -14.11 -3.74
CA ASN A 92 -30.90 -15.39 -3.47
C ASN A 92 -32.20 -15.24 -2.64
N TYR A 93 -32.23 -14.30 -1.69
CA TYR A 93 -33.42 -14.01 -0.87
C TYR A 93 -34.50 -13.21 -1.60
N LEU A 94 -34.14 -12.36 -2.58
CA LEU A 94 -35.11 -11.59 -3.38
C LEU A 94 -35.64 -12.38 -4.59
N TYR A 95 -34.92 -13.40 -5.07
CA TYR A 95 -35.32 -14.24 -6.20
C TYR A 95 -35.94 -15.64 -5.90
N PRO A 96 -36.49 -15.98 -4.71
CA PRO A 96 -37.09 -17.30 -4.50
C PRO A 96 -38.44 -17.50 -5.23
N ARG A 97 -38.89 -16.50 -6.03
CA ARG A 97 -40.13 -16.53 -6.81
C ARG A 97 -39.98 -16.84 -8.30
N LYS A 98 -38.84 -17.36 -8.77
CA LYS A 98 -38.86 -18.05 -10.07
C LYS A 98 -39.64 -19.34 -9.91
N GLN A 99 -40.88 -19.35 -10.38
CA GLN A 99 -41.72 -20.54 -10.44
C GLN A 99 -40.92 -21.69 -11.09
N PRO A 100 -40.92 -22.90 -10.50
CA PRO A 100 -40.36 -24.05 -11.18
C PRO A 100 -41.17 -24.28 -12.47
N THR A 101 -40.55 -24.02 -13.62
CA THR A 101 -41.09 -24.43 -14.92
C THR A 101 -40.96 -25.95 -15.00
N PHE A 102 -42.05 -26.66 -14.79
CA PHE A 102 -42.17 -28.07 -15.12
C PHE A 102 -42.15 -28.19 -16.64
N VAL A 103 -41.06 -28.71 -17.20
CA VAL A 103 -40.97 -29.04 -18.63
C VAL A 103 -41.76 -30.33 -18.83
N ASN A 104 -42.95 -30.23 -19.42
CA ASN A 104 -43.79 -31.39 -19.68
C ASN A 104 -43.20 -32.13 -20.90
N HIS A 105 -42.51 -33.24 -20.66
CA HIS A 105 -41.88 -34.09 -21.69
C HIS A 105 -42.88 -35.04 -22.38
N HIS A 106 -44.07 -34.56 -22.74
CA HIS A 106 -45.00 -35.33 -23.55
C HIS A 106 -45.74 -34.42 -24.52
N LEU A 107 -45.33 -34.46 -25.79
CA LEU A 107 -46.16 -34.34 -27.00
C LEU A 107 -45.42 -35.03 -28.15
#